data_AF-A0A4R3S6Y0-F1
#
_entry.id   AF-A0A4R3S6Y0-F1
#
_cell.length_a   1.000
_cell.length_b   1.000
_cell.length_c   1.000
_cell.angle_alpha   90.00
_cell.angle_beta   90.00
_cell.angle_gamma   90.00
#
_symmetry.space_group_name_H-M   'P 1'
#
loop_
_entity.id
_entity.type
_entity.pdbx_description
1 polymer ?
#
loop_
_entity_poly.entity_id
_entity_poly.type
_entity_poly.pdbx_seq_one_letter_code
_entity_poly.pdbx_strand_id
1 'polypeptide(L)'
;MTMDYATADDRRAYTETFIAQLQHLFQTDTDWNTGMEWVGARALTDDVAVVLYRDRPNGPVLGRRYDLAQERALFTDNSAKSLAAEAWTGDFVDPSGPGELRAVDWADGLCDTPGDVRWVGVAL
;
A
#
# COMPACT_ATOMS: atom_id res chain seq x y z
N MET A 1 23.07 -24.90 -0.39
CA MET A 1 22.10 -23.96 0.21
C MET A 1 21.23 -23.46 -0.92
N THR A 2 20.14 -24.17 -1.18
CA THR A 2 19.17 -23.85 -2.23
C THR A 2 18.41 -22.61 -1.78
N MET A 3 18.50 -21.52 -2.55
CA MET A 3 17.55 -20.41 -2.42
C MET A 3 16.17 -20.99 -2.79
N ASP A 4 15.30 -21.19 -1.80
CA ASP A 4 13.89 -21.41 -2.05
C ASP A 4 13.34 -20.11 -2.65
N TYR A 5 13.15 -20.11 -3.96
CA TYR A 5 12.40 -19.05 -4.63
C TYR A 5 10.92 -19.27 -4.30
N ALA A 6 10.33 -18.34 -3.55
CA ALA A 6 8.88 -18.32 -3.31
C ALA A 6 8.13 -18.40 -4.64
N THR A 7 7.13 -19.29 -4.72
CA THR A 7 6.33 -19.49 -5.94
C THR A 7 5.49 -18.23 -6.25
N ALA A 8 4.91 -18.16 -7.44
CA ALA A 8 3.99 -17.07 -7.79
C ALA A 8 2.81 -17.00 -6.81
N ASP A 9 2.26 -18.15 -6.43
CA ASP A 9 1.17 -18.26 -5.48
C ASP A 9 1.60 -17.80 -4.07
N ASP A 10 2.81 -18.15 -3.63
CA ASP A 10 3.34 -17.66 -2.34
C ASP A 10 3.51 -16.15 -2.32
N ARG A 11 4.01 -15.57 -3.43
CA ARG A 11 4.19 -14.11 -3.56
C ARG A 11 2.84 -13.40 -3.60
N ARG A 12 1.87 -13.91 -4.36
CA ARG A 12 0.51 -13.39 -4.41
C ARG A 12 -0.15 -13.40 -3.02
N ALA A 13 -0.08 -14.53 -2.31
CA ALA A 13 -0.63 -14.67 -0.97
C ALA A 13 0.04 -13.72 0.03
N TYR A 14 1.35 -13.52 -0.09
CA TYR A 14 2.09 -12.53 0.69
C TYR A 14 1.55 -11.12 0.44
N THR A 15 1.40 -10.72 -0.82
CA THR A 15 0.89 -9.39 -1.21
C THR A 15 -0.53 -9.16 -0.69
N GLU A 16 -1.39 -10.16 -0.79
CA GLU A 16 -2.76 -10.10 -0.25
C GLU A 16 -2.77 -10.01 1.28
N THR A 17 -1.88 -10.74 1.96
CA THR A 17 -1.72 -10.65 3.42
C THR A 17 -1.26 -9.27 3.85
N PHE A 18 -0.31 -8.66 3.12
CA PHE A 18 0.14 -7.30 3.36
C PHE A 18 -1.01 -6.29 3.24
N ILE A 19 -1.81 -6.38 2.17
CA ILE A 19 -2.98 -5.52 1.96
C ILE A 19 -4.01 -5.70 3.08
N ALA A 20 -4.34 -6.94 3.44
CA ALA A 20 -5.30 -7.24 4.49
C ALA A 20 -4.85 -6.69 5.85
N GLN A 21 -3.55 -6.78 6.15
CA GLN A 21 -3.00 -6.23 7.38
C GLN A 21 -3.03 -4.70 7.39
N LEU A 22 -2.71 -4.03 6.28
CA LEU A 22 -2.83 -2.58 6.18
C LEU A 22 -4.28 -2.12 6.36
N GLN A 23 -5.22 -2.80 5.70
CA GLN A 23 -6.64 -2.51 5.84
C GLN A 23 -7.09 -2.65 7.30
N HIS A 24 -6.63 -3.70 7.99
CA HIS A 24 -6.90 -3.90 9.41
C HIS A 24 -6.37 -2.73 10.25
N LEU A 25 -5.13 -2.28 10.04
CA LEU A 25 -4.56 -1.14 10.76
C LEU A 25 -5.36 0.15 10.55
N PHE A 26 -5.77 0.43 9.31
CA PHE A 26 -6.68 1.54 9.00
C PHE A 26 -7.98 1.49 9.80
N GLN A 27 -8.50 0.29 10.08
CA GLN A 27 -9.77 0.09 10.78
C GLN A 27 -9.62 0.10 12.30
N THR A 28 -8.48 -0.34 12.84
CA THR A 28 -8.34 -0.60 14.28
C THR A 28 -7.41 0.36 15.00
N ASP A 29 -6.47 1.00 14.32
CA ASP A 29 -5.54 1.94 14.95
C ASP A 29 -6.15 3.34 15.04
N THR A 30 -7.01 3.52 16.05
CA THR A 30 -7.78 4.76 16.25
C THR A 30 -6.94 5.95 16.68
N ASP A 31 -5.72 5.72 17.16
CA ASP A 31 -4.86 6.78 17.66
C ASP A 31 -4.33 7.65 16.51
N TRP A 32 -4.22 7.08 15.31
CA TRP A 32 -3.61 7.74 14.15
C TRP A 32 -4.52 7.83 12.91
N ASN A 33 -5.63 7.09 12.85
CA ASN A 33 -6.50 7.06 11.67
C ASN A 33 -7.59 8.15 11.64
N THR A 34 -7.60 9.11 12.58
CA THR A 34 -8.70 10.07 12.71
C THR A 34 -8.88 10.89 11.42
N GLY A 35 -10.01 10.67 10.74
CA GLY A 35 -10.34 11.34 9.47
C GLY A 35 -9.68 10.71 8.24
N MET A 36 -8.86 9.68 8.40
CA MET A 36 -8.38 8.86 7.30
C MET A 36 -9.46 7.90 6.82
N GLU A 37 -9.44 7.57 5.54
CA GLU A 37 -10.41 6.69 4.90
C GLU A 37 -9.67 5.66 4.05
N TRP A 38 -9.98 4.38 4.23
CA TRP A 38 -9.59 3.35 3.27
C TRP A 38 -10.50 3.39 2.06
N VAL A 39 -9.96 3.65 0.87
CA VAL A 39 -10.74 3.71 -0.37
C VAL A 39 -10.76 2.34 -1.05
N GLY A 40 -9.59 1.70 -1.16
CA GLY A 40 -9.48 0.40 -1.82
C GLY A 40 -8.04 -0.05 -1.98
N ALA A 41 -7.83 -1.33 -2.28
CA ALA A 41 -6.51 -1.85 -2.60
C ALA A 41 -6.61 -3.08 -3.49
N ARG A 42 -5.51 -3.39 -4.18
CA ARG A 42 -5.34 -4.66 -4.91
C ARG A 42 -3.88 -5.06 -4.99
N ALA A 43 -3.68 -6.36 -5.18
CA ALA A 43 -2.42 -6.88 -5.69
C ALA A 43 -2.39 -6.65 -7.22
N LEU A 44 -1.63 -5.64 -7.67
CA LEU A 44 -1.47 -5.31 -9.09
C LEU A 44 -0.70 -6.41 -9.84
N THR A 45 0.32 -6.97 -9.18
CA THR A 45 1.03 -8.18 -9.61
C THR A 45 1.29 -9.07 -8.39
N ASP A 46 2.02 -10.17 -8.55
CA ASP A 46 2.31 -11.08 -7.43
C ASP A 46 3.13 -10.42 -6.32
N ASP A 47 3.91 -9.38 -6.65
CA ASP A 47 4.80 -8.69 -5.70
C ASP A 47 4.48 -7.19 -5.56
N VAL A 48 3.43 -6.70 -6.22
CA VAL A 48 3.09 -5.28 -6.20
C VAL A 48 1.72 -5.06 -5.61
N ALA A 49 1.65 -4.34 -4.50
CA ALA A 49 0.41 -3.85 -3.91
C ALA A 49 0.14 -2.40 -4.32
N VAL A 50 -1.13 -2.08 -4.53
CA VAL A 50 -1.65 -0.72 -4.69
C VAL A 50 -2.66 -0.47 -3.59
N VAL A 51 -2.51 0.64 -2.87
CA VAL A 51 -3.40 1.06 -1.78
C VAL A 51 -3.87 2.48 -2.05
N LEU A 52 -5.19 2.69 -1.98
CA LEU A 52 -5.86 3.97 -2.11
C LEU A 52 -6.49 4.38 -0.79
N TYR A 53 -6.31 5.63 -0.40
CA TYR A 53 -6.80 6.16 0.86
C TYR A 53 -7.09 7.67 0.77
N ARG A 54 -7.76 8.22 1.78
CA ARG A 54 -7.77 9.66 2.07
C ARG A 54 -7.07 9.88 3.39
N ASP A 55 -6.27 10.94 3.46
CA ASP A 55 -5.56 11.36 4.69
C ASP A 55 -6.40 12.30 5.57
N ARG A 56 -7.53 12.80 5.05
CA ARG A 56 -8.48 13.66 5.76
C ARG A 56 -9.87 13.61 5.13
N PRO A 57 -10.94 13.98 5.88
CA PRO A 57 -12.29 14.01 5.35
C PRO A 57 -12.41 14.94 4.13
N ASN A 58 -13.02 14.44 3.05
CA ASN A 58 -13.17 15.15 1.78
C ASN A 58 -11.84 15.57 1.10
N GLY A 59 -10.69 15.04 1.56
CA GLY A 59 -9.40 15.21 0.88
C GLY A 59 -9.35 14.51 -0.47
N PRO A 60 -8.33 14.71 -1.31
CA PRO A 60 -8.15 13.93 -2.53
C PRO A 60 -7.95 12.44 -2.23
N VAL A 61 -8.21 11.56 -3.21
CA VAL A 61 -7.77 10.16 -3.11
C VAL A 61 -6.27 10.12 -3.36
N LEU A 62 -5.54 9.59 -2.39
CA LEU A 62 -4.11 9.33 -2.46
C LEU A 62 -3.88 7.87 -2.81
N GLY A 63 -2.84 7.60 -3.60
CA GLY A 63 -2.41 6.28 -4.00
C GLY A 63 -0.97 6.00 -3.61
N ARG A 64 -0.71 4.81 -3.10
CA ARG A 64 0.64 4.27 -2.88
C ARG A 64 0.79 2.94 -3.62
N ARG A 65 1.99 2.73 -4.15
CA ARG A 65 2.40 1.48 -4.82
C ARG A 65 3.61 0.93 -4.09
N TYR A 66 3.52 -0.32 -3.66
CA TYR A 66 4.58 -1.02 -2.94
C TYR A 66 5.14 -2.11 -3.83
N ASP A 67 6.45 -2.09 -4.08
CA ASP A 67 7.18 -3.22 -4.64
C ASP A 67 7.69 -4.09 -3.49
N LEU A 68 6.90 -5.10 -3.11
CA LEU A 68 7.15 -5.91 -1.92
C LEU A 68 8.39 -6.79 -2.08
N ALA A 69 8.87 -7.06 -3.30
CA ALA A 69 10.17 -7.70 -3.48
C ALA A 69 11.31 -6.78 -3.03
N GLN A 70 11.25 -5.49 -3.37
CA GLN A 70 12.22 -4.50 -2.92
C GLN A 70 12.08 -4.20 -1.42
N GLU A 71 10.86 -3.98 -0.93
CA GLU A 71 10.62 -3.69 0.50
C GLU A 71 11.17 -4.81 1.39
N ARG A 72 10.86 -6.08 1.09
CA ARG A 72 11.36 -7.23 1.86
C ARG A 72 12.88 -7.31 1.95
N ALA A 73 13.61 -6.74 0.99
CA ALA A 73 15.07 -6.74 1.01
C ALA A 73 15.66 -5.70 1.98
N LEU A 74 14.87 -4.73 2.43
CA LEU A 74 15.30 -3.64 3.30
C LEU A 74 15.17 -3.97 4.80
N PHE A 75 14.36 -4.98 5.16
CA PHE A 75 14.02 -5.28 6.55
C PHE A 75 14.47 -6.68 6.97
N THR A 76 14.96 -6.79 8.21
CA THR A 76 15.35 -8.07 8.83
C THR A 76 14.13 -8.95 9.10
N ASP A 77 13.04 -8.38 9.59
CA ASP A 77 11.73 -9.04 9.61
C ASP A 77 10.95 -8.61 8.37
N ASN A 78 10.90 -9.51 7.41
CA ASN A 78 10.26 -9.29 6.12
C ASN A 78 8.92 -10.02 6.00
N SER A 79 8.27 -10.35 7.12
CA SER A 79 6.90 -10.86 7.08
C SER A 79 5.93 -9.79 6.56
N ALA A 80 4.86 -10.22 5.89
CA ALA A 80 3.86 -9.29 5.33
C ALA A 80 3.23 -8.40 6.41
N LYS A 81 3.06 -8.96 7.62
CA LYS A 81 2.53 -8.24 8.77
C LYS A 81 3.48 -7.15 9.25
N SER A 82 4.78 -7.46 9.36
CA SER A 82 5.78 -6.50 9.82
C SER A 82 5.98 -5.40 8.79
N LEU A 83 6.05 -5.72 7.49
CA LEU A 83 6.10 -4.69 6.45
C LEU A 83 4.85 -3.80 6.42
N ALA A 84 3.66 -4.37 6.62
CA ALA A 84 2.43 -3.57 6.72
C ALA A 84 2.45 -2.62 7.92
N ALA A 85 3.03 -3.02 9.05
CA ALA A 85 3.18 -2.17 10.22
C ALA A 85 4.19 -1.04 9.99
N GLU A 86 5.32 -1.32 9.34
CA GLU A 86 6.32 -0.30 8.95
C GLU A 86 5.74 0.69 7.93
N ALA A 87 5.01 0.20 6.92
CA ALA A 87 4.29 1.05 5.98
C ALA A 87 3.26 1.92 6.72
N TRP A 88 2.47 1.34 7.64
CA TRP A 88 1.51 2.11 8.44
C TRP A 88 2.16 3.31 9.15
N THR A 89 3.22 3.05 9.92
CA THR A 89 3.90 4.08 10.71
C THR A 89 4.66 5.09 9.84
N GLY A 90 5.35 4.63 8.79
CA GLY A 90 6.19 5.47 7.95
C GLY A 90 5.45 6.25 6.86
N ASP A 91 4.38 5.69 6.31
CA ASP A 91 3.75 6.23 5.11
C ASP A 91 2.38 6.87 5.34
N PHE A 92 1.65 6.43 6.36
CA PHE A 92 0.28 6.88 6.60
C PHE A 92 0.19 7.78 7.83
N VAL A 93 0.87 7.42 8.92
CA VAL A 93 0.93 8.27 10.13
C VAL A 93 1.74 9.55 9.90
N ASP A 94 2.80 9.49 9.10
CA ASP A 94 3.63 10.64 8.69
C ASP A 94 3.60 10.83 7.15
N PRO A 95 2.52 11.39 6.57
CA PRO A 95 2.32 11.38 5.13
C PRO A 95 3.35 12.24 4.39
N SER A 96 3.95 11.66 3.34
CA SER A 96 5.06 12.25 2.56
C SER A 96 4.63 13.38 1.59
N GLY A 97 3.58 14.14 1.91
CA GLY A 97 3.10 15.28 1.13
C GLY A 97 1.86 15.00 0.26
N PRO A 98 1.46 15.97 -0.60
CA PRO A 98 0.14 15.98 -1.25
C PRO A 98 -0.05 15.00 -2.41
N GLY A 99 1.00 14.25 -2.78
CA GLY A 99 1.04 13.39 -3.96
C GLY A 99 0.99 14.14 -5.30
N GLU A 100 1.20 13.40 -6.38
CA GLU A 100 1.23 13.93 -7.75
C GLU A 100 0.29 13.14 -8.68
N LEU A 101 -0.36 13.83 -9.62
CA LEU A 101 -1.10 13.15 -10.69
C LEU A 101 -0.12 12.44 -11.62
N ARG A 102 -0.45 11.20 -12.02
CA ARG A 102 0.37 10.41 -12.93
C ARG A 102 -0.50 9.72 -13.98
N ALA A 103 0.02 9.63 -15.20
CA ALA A 103 -0.63 8.92 -16.31
C ALA A 103 -0.37 7.41 -16.20
N VAL A 104 -1.00 6.76 -15.21
CA VAL A 104 -0.90 5.31 -14.93
C VAL A 104 -2.28 4.72 -14.66
N ASP A 105 -2.43 3.41 -14.81
CA ASP A 105 -3.69 2.64 -14.69
C ASP A 105 -3.79 1.85 -13.37
N TRP A 106 -2.91 2.12 -12.42
CA TRP A 106 -2.78 1.33 -11.19
C TRP A 106 -4.02 1.38 -10.30
N ALA A 107 -4.85 2.42 -10.43
CA ALA A 107 -6.10 2.60 -9.68
C ALA A 107 -7.35 2.05 -10.39
N ASP A 108 -7.22 1.50 -11.60
CA ASP A 108 -8.38 1.05 -12.39
C ASP A 108 -9.23 0.02 -11.62
N GLY A 109 -10.52 0.33 -11.47
CA GLY A 109 -11.47 -0.51 -10.74
C GLY A 109 -11.40 -0.43 -9.21
N LEU A 110 -10.57 0.45 -8.63
CA LEU A 110 -10.49 0.67 -7.18
C LEU A 110 -11.28 1.89 -6.70
N CYS A 111 -11.59 2.85 -7.57
CA CYS A 111 -12.38 4.04 -7.26
C CYS A 111 -13.09 4.58 -8.50
N ASP A 112 -14.01 5.53 -8.31
CA ASP A 112 -14.83 6.08 -9.40
C ASP A 112 -14.04 6.93 -10.40
N THR A 113 -12.98 7.62 -9.93
CA THR A 113 -12.15 8.51 -10.76
C THR A 113 -10.65 8.16 -10.66
N PRO A 114 -10.21 7.03 -11.24
CA PRO A 114 -8.83 6.55 -11.11
C PRO A 114 -7.79 7.54 -11.66
N GLY A 115 -8.14 8.36 -12.65
CA GLY A 115 -7.27 9.41 -13.20
C GLY A 115 -7.03 10.61 -12.26
N ASP A 116 -7.84 10.78 -11.21
CA ASP A 116 -7.69 11.86 -10.24
C ASP A 116 -6.86 11.46 -9.01
N VAL A 117 -6.41 10.19 -8.94
CA VAL A 117 -5.60 9.68 -7.84
C VAL A 117 -4.24 10.37 -7.83
N ARG A 118 -3.85 10.88 -6.65
CA ARG A 118 -2.55 11.50 -6.43
C ARG A 118 -1.59 10.49 -5.80
N TRP A 119 -0.50 10.21 -6.49
CA TRP A 119 0.46 9.19 -6.08
C TRP A 119 1.54 9.76 -5.17
N VAL A 120 1.76 9.11 -4.03
CA VAL A 120 2.74 9.48 -3.00
C VAL A 120 3.87 8.45 -2.97
N GLY A 121 5.11 8.89 -2.73
CA GLY A 121 6.25 8.00 -2.49
C GLY A 121 6.74 7.20 -3.71
N VAL A 122 6.23 7.49 -4.91
CA VAL A 122 6.62 6.79 -6.13
C VAL A 122 7.71 7.55 -6.88
N ALA A 123 8.96 7.05 -6.81
CA ALA A 123 10.03 7.52 -7.69
C ALA A 123 9.77 7.09 -9.15
N LEU A 124 10.29 7.86 -10.11
CA LEU A 124 10.20 7.60 -11.55
C LEU A 124 11.00 6.36 -11.98
#